data_AF-A0A7Y7USN6-F1
#
_entry.id   AF-A0A7Y7USN6-F1
#
_cell.length_a   1.000
_cell.length_b   1.000
_cell.length_c   1.000
_cell.angle_alpha   90.00
_cell.angle_beta   90.00
_cell.angle_gamma   90.00
#
_symmetry.space_group_name_H-M   'P 1'
#
loop_
_entity.id
_entity.type
_entity.pdbx_description
1 polymer ?
#
loop_
_entity_poly.entity_id
_entity_poly.type
_entity_poly.pdbx_seq_one_letter_code
_entity_poly.pdbx_strand_id
1 'polypeptide(L)'
;MDMPPPPVVLAYGIGVDSTALLVELVARGQKPDLVLSADTGVEKPATYAYLDVIRPWMDGHGIRHELVSYTPKRFKHWPPYYGLLEMCLTNATLPSKSLGGSSCSLKYKKAPQDAFLANWQPAIDAWARGQRVTRLIGYDAGPRDTLRANHALSIEDPLYDCQSPLREWGWDRDDCVGRIIAEGLPVPPKSACWLCIANKPEEIRDLPRWCLRLIVLVEARAAPRLHTVEGLWRRSTKARPGRMTDFIRTERLLPEREIDRIWRDAPLDLIRFQDVAALVPVSERPTMQSWLERFNAGLLTRPATDQLAA
;
A
#
# COMPACT_ATOMS: atom_id res chain seq x y z
N MET A 1 35.13 5.12 26.14
CA MET A 1 33.79 5.71 26.01
C MET A 1 32.94 4.67 25.33
N ASP A 2 31.89 4.20 25.98
CA ASP A 2 30.96 3.24 25.37
C ASP A 2 30.25 3.92 24.19
N MET A 3 30.30 3.29 23.03
CA MET A 3 29.63 3.80 21.85
C MET A 3 28.12 3.66 22.06
N PRO A 4 27.30 4.70 21.82
CA PRO A 4 25.85 4.58 21.92
C PRO A 4 25.35 3.46 21.00
N PRO A 5 24.33 2.69 21.42
CA PRO A 5 23.79 1.60 20.60
C PRO A 5 23.19 2.14 19.29
N PRO A 6 23.10 1.28 18.26
CA PRO A 6 22.39 1.65 17.03
C PRO A 6 20.91 1.93 17.33
N PRO A 7 20.29 2.90 16.66
CA PRO A 7 18.86 3.14 16.81
C PRO A 7 18.04 1.98 16.23
N VAL A 8 16.93 1.68 16.89
CA VAL A 8 16.01 0.59 16.57
C VAL A 8 14.73 1.14 15.96
N VAL A 9 14.44 0.75 14.73
CA VAL A 9 13.28 1.22 13.96
C VAL A 9 12.37 0.06 13.60
N LEU A 10 11.09 0.15 13.94
CA LEU A 10 10.08 -0.81 13.49
C LEU A 10 9.49 -0.38 12.14
N ALA A 11 9.64 -1.23 11.12
CA ALA A 11 8.90 -1.11 9.87
C ALA A 11 7.46 -1.65 10.07
N TYR A 12 6.55 -0.76 10.43
CA TYR A 12 5.20 -1.07 10.86
C TYR A 12 4.20 -1.10 9.70
N GLY A 13 3.83 -2.30 9.28
CA GLY A 13 2.90 -2.55 8.18
C GLY A 13 1.42 -2.44 8.55
N ILE A 14 1.09 -2.05 9.79
CA ILE A 14 -0.29 -1.92 10.29
C ILE A 14 -1.09 -3.24 10.15
N GLY A 15 -0.38 -4.36 10.20
CA GLY A 15 -0.96 -5.70 10.17
C GLY A 15 -0.73 -6.43 11.49
N VAL A 16 -1.25 -7.66 11.58
CA VAL A 16 -1.19 -8.52 12.76
C VAL A 16 0.26 -8.66 13.26
N ASP A 17 1.16 -9.19 12.43
CA ASP A 17 2.52 -9.53 12.86
C ASP A 17 3.30 -8.31 13.34
N SER A 18 3.25 -7.21 12.57
CA SER A 18 3.93 -5.97 12.97
C SER A 18 3.35 -5.33 14.23
N THR A 19 2.06 -5.57 14.53
CA THR A 19 1.41 -5.08 15.75
C THR A 19 1.77 -5.95 16.95
N ALA A 20 1.73 -7.27 16.79
CA ALA A 20 2.17 -8.20 17.82
C ALA A 20 3.64 -7.98 18.19
N LEU A 21 4.50 -7.77 17.18
CA LEU A 21 5.91 -7.43 17.39
C LEU A 21 6.07 -6.15 18.22
N LEU A 22 5.37 -5.08 17.85
CA LEU A 22 5.40 -3.82 18.59
C LEU A 22 4.97 -4.00 20.05
N VAL A 23 3.83 -4.66 20.25
CA VAL A 23 3.23 -4.93 21.56
C VAL A 23 4.16 -5.77 22.44
N GLU A 24 4.80 -6.80 21.87
CA GLU A 24 5.70 -7.66 22.62
C GLU A 24 7.03 -6.97 22.95
N LEU A 25 7.58 -6.17 22.03
CA LEU A 25 8.76 -5.35 22.31
C LEU A 25 8.54 -4.42 23.49
N VAL A 26 7.37 -3.79 23.57
CA VAL A 26 7.00 -2.92 24.69
C VAL A 26 6.94 -3.69 26.00
N ALA A 27 6.28 -4.85 26.02
CA ALA A 27 6.18 -5.69 27.23
C ALA A 27 7.55 -6.20 27.72
N ARG A 28 8.50 -6.40 26.80
CA ARG A 28 9.88 -6.78 27.13
C ARG A 28 10.77 -5.61 27.54
N GLY A 29 10.24 -4.38 27.58
CA GLY A 29 11.04 -3.17 27.84
C GLY A 29 11.99 -2.79 26.71
N GLN A 30 11.78 -3.31 25.50
CA GLN A 30 12.61 -3.14 24.30
C GLN A 30 11.90 -2.26 23.27
N LYS A 31 11.32 -1.14 23.71
CA LYS A 31 10.56 -0.23 22.84
C LYS A 31 11.44 0.24 21.67
N PRO A 32 10.94 0.27 20.42
CA PRO A 32 11.68 0.86 19.32
C PRO A 32 11.81 2.38 19.51
N ASP A 33 12.91 2.96 19.06
CA ASP A 33 13.14 4.42 19.07
C ASP A 33 12.20 5.15 18.10
N LEU A 34 11.75 4.45 17.06
CA LEU A 34 10.88 4.99 16.02
C LEU A 34 10.06 3.87 15.36
N VAL A 35 8.78 4.16 15.10
CA VAL A 35 7.89 3.30 14.31
C VAL A 35 7.55 4.01 13.01
N LEU A 36 7.80 3.36 11.88
CA LEU A 36 7.52 3.91 10.55
C LEU A 36 6.46 3.08 9.83
N SER A 37 5.40 3.75 9.35
CA SER A 37 4.44 3.17 8.42
C SER A 37 4.54 3.85 7.07
N ALA A 38 4.45 3.08 5.98
CA ALA A 38 4.44 3.65 4.64
C ALA A 38 3.02 3.75 4.09
N ASP A 39 2.61 4.97 3.74
CA ASP A 39 1.36 5.24 3.06
C ASP A 39 1.52 5.09 1.54
N THR A 40 0.80 4.12 0.97
CA THR A 40 0.76 3.88 -0.47
C THR A 40 -0.32 4.70 -1.19
N GLY A 41 -1.16 5.40 -0.44
CA GLY A 41 -2.39 6.08 -0.87
C GLY A 41 -3.53 5.11 -1.22
N VAL A 42 -3.33 3.81 -1.05
CA VAL A 42 -4.29 2.78 -1.49
C VAL A 42 -4.35 1.58 -0.53
N GLU A 43 -3.95 1.75 0.73
CA GLU A 43 -4.25 0.73 1.74
C GLU A 43 -5.78 0.62 1.91
N LYS A 44 -6.27 -0.53 2.40
CA LYS A 44 -7.70 -0.69 2.66
C LYS A 44 -8.17 0.33 3.70
N PRO A 45 -9.44 0.80 3.61
CA PRO A 45 -10.00 1.71 4.60
C PRO A 45 -9.85 1.22 6.04
N ALA A 46 -10.07 -0.08 6.26
CA ALA A 46 -9.92 -0.70 7.58
C ALA A 46 -8.47 -0.65 8.12
N THR A 47 -7.46 -0.64 7.24
CA THR A 47 -6.05 -0.44 7.65
C THR A 47 -5.84 0.97 8.18
N TYR A 48 -6.38 1.99 7.49
CA TYR A 48 -6.27 3.37 7.96
C TYR A 48 -7.08 3.60 9.25
N ALA A 49 -8.28 3.04 9.35
CA ALA A 49 -9.09 3.12 10.57
C ALA A 49 -8.39 2.50 11.79
N TYR A 50 -7.56 1.47 11.60
CA TYR A 50 -6.78 0.90 12.69
C TYR A 50 -5.72 1.86 13.25
N LEU A 51 -5.30 2.88 12.49
CA LEU A 51 -4.41 3.92 13.01
C LEU A 51 -5.05 4.71 14.15
N ASP A 52 -6.38 4.88 14.15
CA ASP A 52 -7.12 5.54 15.23
C ASP A 52 -7.11 4.73 16.53
N VAL A 53 -6.78 3.44 16.46
CA VAL A 53 -6.63 2.55 17.61
C VAL A 53 -5.17 2.51 18.09
N ILE A 54 -4.24 2.22 17.17
CA ILE A 54 -2.86 1.93 17.56
C ILE A 54 -2.04 3.18 17.86
N ARG A 55 -2.36 4.34 17.26
CA ARG A 55 -1.63 5.59 17.54
C ARG A 55 -1.80 6.02 19.00
N PRO A 56 -3.02 6.11 19.58
CA PRO A 56 -3.17 6.40 21.00
C PRO A 56 -2.43 5.41 21.90
N TRP A 57 -2.41 4.12 21.54
CA TRP A 57 -1.65 3.11 22.29
C TRP A 57 -0.13 3.36 22.22
N MET A 58 0.42 3.74 21.06
CA MET A 58 1.84 4.11 20.93
C MET A 58 2.17 5.38 21.72
N ASP A 59 1.31 6.39 21.64
CA ASP A 59 1.47 7.66 22.37
C ASP A 59 1.49 7.42 23.89
N GLY A 60 0.57 6.58 24.39
CA GLY A 60 0.52 6.16 25.80
C GLY A 60 1.78 5.42 26.28
N HIS A 61 2.55 4.83 25.35
CA HIS A 61 3.83 4.18 25.64
C HIS A 61 5.05 5.06 25.34
N GLY A 62 4.86 6.29 24.89
CA GLY A 62 5.93 7.23 24.53
C GLY A 62 6.67 6.85 23.25
N ILE A 63 6.00 6.17 22.31
CA ILE A 63 6.61 5.66 21.08
C ILE A 63 6.29 6.63 19.93
N ARG A 64 7.34 7.15 19.30
CA ARG A 64 7.17 8.01 18.13
C ARG A 64 6.73 7.18 16.92
N HIS A 65 5.58 7.53 16.33
CA HIS A 65 5.08 6.97 15.07
C HIS A 65 5.05 8.00 13.95
N GLU A 66 5.49 7.61 12.76
CA GLU A 66 5.40 8.45 11.57
C GLU A 66 4.78 7.67 10.41
N LEU A 67 3.81 8.31 9.74
CA LEU A 67 3.22 7.82 8.50
C LEU A 67 3.87 8.57 7.32
N VAL A 68 4.71 7.88 6.56
CA VAL A 68 5.53 8.46 5.49
C VAL A 68 5.01 8.03 4.12
N SER A 69 5.02 8.92 3.14
CA SER A 69 4.53 8.64 1.79
C SER A 69 5.60 8.92 0.73
N TYR A 70 5.38 8.39 -0.48
CA TYR A 70 6.25 8.65 -1.61
C TYR A 70 6.08 10.10 -2.09
N THR A 71 7.20 10.83 -2.18
CA THR A 71 7.23 12.17 -2.78
C THR A 71 7.97 12.11 -4.13
N PRO A 72 7.30 12.42 -5.26
CA PRO A 72 7.93 12.45 -6.57
C PRO A 72 8.99 13.56 -6.63
N LYS A 73 10.25 13.19 -6.87
CA LYS A 73 11.36 14.15 -7.07
C LYS A 73 11.60 14.47 -8.55
N ARG A 74 11.60 13.44 -9.39
CA ARG A 74 11.76 13.53 -10.85
C ARG A 74 10.71 12.63 -11.51
N PHE A 75 9.93 13.17 -12.43
CA PHE A 75 8.89 12.42 -13.15
C PHE A 75 8.98 12.69 -14.64
N LYS A 76 8.81 11.64 -15.45
CA LYS A 76 8.84 11.71 -16.91
C LYS A 76 7.48 12.11 -17.50
N HIS A 77 6.39 11.67 -16.88
CA HIS A 77 5.03 11.92 -17.33
C HIS A 77 4.30 12.77 -16.30
N TRP A 78 3.62 13.82 -16.77
CA TRP A 78 2.71 14.61 -15.95
C TRP A 78 1.32 13.93 -15.89
N PRO A 79 0.58 14.00 -14.77
CA PRO A 79 0.97 14.59 -13.48
C PRO A 79 2.02 13.75 -12.74
N PRO A 80 2.85 14.38 -11.88
CA PRO A 80 3.55 13.63 -10.85
C PRO A 80 2.53 12.81 -10.07
N TYR A 81 2.86 11.56 -9.81
CA TYR A 81 2.02 10.67 -9.01
C TYR A 81 2.62 10.51 -7.61
N TYR A 82 1.79 10.68 -6.60
CA TYR A 82 2.16 10.63 -5.18
C TYR A 82 1.81 9.28 -4.55
N GLY A 83 0.95 8.50 -5.21
CA GLY A 83 0.52 7.18 -4.74
C GLY A 83 0.53 6.11 -5.83
N LEU A 84 0.24 4.87 -5.42
CA LEU A 84 0.24 3.72 -6.31
C LEU A 84 -0.89 3.78 -7.36
N LEU A 85 -2.09 4.29 -6.98
CA LEU A 85 -3.22 4.44 -7.90
C LEU A 85 -2.88 5.38 -9.06
N GLU A 86 -2.42 6.58 -8.76
CA GLU A 86 -2.06 7.58 -9.76
C GLU A 86 -0.95 7.07 -10.67
N MET A 87 0.02 6.33 -10.14
CA MET A 87 1.05 5.69 -10.96
C MET A 87 0.46 4.69 -11.96
N CYS A 88 -0.46 3.83 -11.51
CA CYS A 88 -1.14 2.87 -12.37
C CYS A 88 -1.93 3.57 -13.49
N LEU A 89 -2.66 4.62 -13.14
CA LEU A 89 -3.48 5.38 -14.08
C LEU A 89 -2.64 6.17 -15.09
N THR A 90 -1.65 6.93 -14.62
CA THR A 90 -0.77 7.75 -15.46
C THR A 90 0.05 6.89 -16.43
N ASN A 91 0.54 5.73 -15.98
CA ASN A 91 1.37 4.88 -16.84
C ASN A 91 0.59 3.79 -17.58
N ALA A 92 -0.75 3.73 -17.41
CA ALA A 92 -1.60 2.71 -17.99
C ALA A 92 -1.13 1.29 -17.66
N THR A 93 -0.90 1.03 -16.37
CA THR A 93 -0.27 -0.19 -15.89
C THR A 93 -0.92 -0.68 -14.60
N LEU A 94 -0.56 -1.89 -14.18
CA LEU A 94 -0.97 -2.47 -12.91
C LEU A 94 0.16 -2.37 -11.88
N PRO A 95 -0.11 -2.57 -10.58
CA PRO A 95 0.95 -2.72 -9.60
C PRO A 95 1.95 -3.79 -10.05
N SER A 96 3.26 -3.53 -9.89
CA SER A 96 4.32 -4.44 -10.37
C SER A 96 4.15 -5.88 -9.88
N LYS A 97 3.56 -6.07 -8.69
CA LYS A 97 3.23 -7.40 -8.15
C LYS A 97 2.23 -8.17 -9.01
N SER A 98 1.27 -7.49 -9.63
CA SER A 98 0.36 -8.10 -10.62
C SER A 98 1.07 -8.41 -11.94
N LEU A 99 2.27 -7.86 -12.19
CA LEU A 99 3.09 -8.12 -13.39
C LEU A 99 4.30 -9.03 -13.12
N GLY A 100 4.38 -9.68 -11.95
CA GLY A 100 5.47 -10.58 -11.59
C GLY A 100 6.66 -9.94 -10.86
N GLY A 101 6.73 -8.61 -10.79
CA GLY A 101 7.83 -7.89 -10.16
C GLY A 101 7.64 -7.60 -8.66
N SER A 102 8.43 -6.70 -8.09
CA SER A 102 8.39 -6.30 -6.67
C SER A 102 8.49 -4.78 -6.46
N SER A 103 8.57 -3.99 -7.54
CA SER A 103 8.96 -2.58 -7.46
C SER A 103 7.95 -1.70 -6.74
N CYS A 104 6.67 -2.08 -6.67
CA CYS A 104 5.68 -1.33 -5.92
C CYS A 104 5.99 -1.30 -4.42
N SER A 105 6.42 -2.41 -3.83
CA SER A 105 6.83 -2.46 -2.42
C SER A 105 8.11 -1.67 -2.17
N LEU A 106 9.07 -1.73 -3.09
CA LEU A 106 10.31 -0.95 -2.98
C LEU A 106 10.03 0.54 -3.06
N LYS A 107 9.25 0.97 -4.06
CA LYS A 107 8.97 2.39 -4.34
C LYS A 107 8.03 3.05 -3.33
N TYR A 108 6.97 2.35 -2.91
CA TYR A 108 5.91 2.93 -2.07
C TYR A 108 5.95 2.47 -0.62
N LYS A 109 6.82 1.51 -0.26
CA LYS A 109 6.99 1.09 1.15
C LYS A 109 8.40 1.33 1.67
N LYS A 110 9.43 0.77 1.02
CA LYS A 110 10.82 0.91 1.49
C LYS A 110 11.35 2.34 1.29
N ALA A 111 11.24 2.88 0.07
CA ALA A 111 11.86 4.15 -0.28
C ALA A 111 11.37 5.36 0.56
N PRO A 112 10.07 5.50 0.89
CA PRO A 112 9.62 6.57 1.79
C PRO A 112 10.22 6.46 3.20
N GLN A 113 10.31 5.25 3.75
CA GLN A 113 10.91 5.01 5.07
C GLN A 113 12.42 5.28 5.04
N ASP A 114 13.13 4.80 4.01
CA ASP A 114 14.55 5.10 3.84
C ASP A 114 14.80 6.61 3.70
N ALA A 115 13.94 7.33 2.96
CA ALA A 115 14.05 8.77 2.79
C ALA A 115 13.80 9.53 4.10
N PHE A 116 12.88 9.05 4.95
CA PHE A 116 12.69 9.60 6.28
C PHE A 116 13.93 9.39 7.15
N LEU A 117 14.44 8.15 7.22
CA LEU A 117 15.61 7.81 8.02
C LEU A 117 16.86 8.55 7.56
N ALA A 118 16.98 8.83 6.26
CA ALA A 118 18.06 9.65 5.71
C ALA A 118 18.13 11.08 6.28
N ASN A 119 17.04 11.55 6.91
CA ASN A 119 16.94 12.87 7.55
C ASN A 119 16.71 12.78 9.06
N TRP A 120 16.75 11.58 9.65
CA TRP A 120 16.53 11.38 11.07
C TRP A 120 17.87 11.33 11.81
N GLN A 121 18.11 12.29 12.71
CA GLN A 121 19.41 12.50 13.34
C GLN A 121 20.03 11.24 13.97
N PRO A 122 19.29 10.39 14.72
CA PRO A 122 19.86 9.15 15.27
C PRO A 122 20.41 8.18 14.20
N ALA A 123 19.76 8.08 13.03
CA ALA A 123 20.25 7.27 11.93
C ALA A 123 21.50 7.90 11.28
N ILE A 124 21.49 9.22 11.07
CA ILE A 124 22.64 9.96 10.54
C ILE A 124 23.87 9.76 11.45
N ASP A 125 23.69 9.91 12.76
CA ASP A 125 24.78 9.76 13.73
C ASP A 125 25.28 8.31 13.78
N ALA A 126 24.39 7.32 13.71
CA ALA A 126 24.77 5.91 13.66
C ALA A 126 25.62 5.61 12.43
N TRP A 127 25.18 6.04 11.24
CA TRP A 127 25.94 5.85 10.00
C TRP A 127 27.28 6.60 10.01
N ALA A 128 27.34 7.80 10.58
CA ALA A 128 28.58 8.55 10.75
C ALA A 128 29.60 7.82 11.65
N ARG A 129 29.12 6.99 12.59
CA ARG A 129 29.95 6.10 13.42
C ARG A 129 30.27 4.75 12.76
N GLY A 130 29.81 4.49 11.54
CA GLY A 130 29.91 3.19 10.88
C GLY A 130 28.99 2.11 11.44
N GLN A 131 28.00 2.47 12.26
CA GLN A 131 26.94 1.56 12.72
C GLN A 131 25.83 1.46 11.67
N ARG A 132 25.07 0.37 11.73
CA ARG A 132 23.82 0.20 10.97
C ARG A 132 22.62 0.51 11.86
N VAL A 133 21.54 1.01 11.28
CA VAL A 133 20.24 1.13 11.97
C VAL A 133 19.61 -0.26 12.07
N THR A 134 19.18 -0.68 13.26
CA THR A 134 18.45 -1.95 13.42
C THR A 134 17.02 -1.77 12.91
N ARG A 135 16.64 -2.52 11.88
CA ARG A 135 15.31 -2.47 11.27
C ARG A 135 14.52 -3.73 11.60
N LEU A 136 13.52 -3.57 12.44
CA LEU A 136 12.63 -4.65 12.83
C LEU A 136 11.54 -4.86 11.77
N ILE A 137 11.32 -6.11 11.37
CA ILE A 137 10.32 -6.51 10.38
C ILE A 137 9.42 -7.58 11.01
N GLY A 138 8.10 -7.37 10.96
CA GLY A 138 7.10 -8.33 11.42
C GLY A 138 6.93 -9.49 10.43
N TYR A 139 7.93 -10.36 10.32
CA TYR A 139 7.81 -11.65 9.64
C TYR A 139 7.59 -12.74 10.67
N ASP A 140 6.45 -13.44 10.59
CA ASP A 140 6.14 -14.56 11.49
C ASP A 140 6.96 -15.83 11.14
N ALA A 141 6.96 -16.80 12.05
CA ALA A 141 7.63 -18.09 11.88
C ALA A 141 6.89 -19.05 10.93
N GLY A 142 5.76 -18.62 10.36
CA GLY A 142 4.98 -19.38 9.40
C GLY A 142 5.68 -19.57 8.05
N PRO A 143 5.18 -20.48 7.21
CA PRO A 143 5.85 -20.87 5.97
C PRO A 143 5.94 -19.72 4.95
N ARG A 144 4.93 -18.85 4.92
CA ARG A 144 4.87 -17.73 3.97
C ARG A 144 5.94 -16.68 4.26
N ASP A 145 6.05 -16.27 5.51
CA ASP A 145 7.00 -15.24 5.91
C ASP A 145 8.41 -15.80 6.08
N THR A 146 8.56 -17.11 6.29
CA THR A 146 9.85 -17.80 6.20
C THR A 146 10.56 -17.54 4.87
N LEU A 147 9.86 -17.72 3.74
CA LEU A 147 10.43 -17.45 2.41
C LEU A 147 10.84 -15.98 2.24
N ARG A 148 10.07 -15.05 2.81
CA ARG A 148 10.31 -13.61 2.69
C ARG A 148 11.48 -13.15 3.55
N ALA A 149 11.61 -13.67 4.77
CA ALA A 149 12.76 -13.39 5.63
C ALA A 149 14.04 -14.01 5.05
N ASN A 150 14.00 -15.23 4.52
CA ASN A 150 15.19 -15.84 3.90
C ASN A 150 15.70 -15.01 2.71
N HIS A 151 14.79 -14.50 1.88
CA HIS A 151 15.14 -13.56 0.81
C HIS A 151 15.66 -12.21 1.34
N ALA A 152 15.14 -11.72 2.47
CA ALA A 152 15.65 -10.50 3.09
C ALA A 152 17.08 -10.69 3.62
N LEU A 153 17.37 -11.84 4.24
CA LEU A 153 18.70 -12.20 4.74
C LEU A 153 19.74 -12.34 3.63
N SER A 154 19.34 -12.67 2.40
CA SER A 154 20.26 -12.70 1.25
C SER A 154 20.64 -11.32 0.70
N ILE A 155 20.04 -10.25 1.21
CA ILE A 155 20.30 -8.88 0.76
C ILE A 155 21.16 -8.20 1.81
N GLU A 156 22.41 -7.92 1.45
CA GLU A 156 23.30 -7.11 2.29
C GLU A 156 22.98 -5.62 2.10
N ASP A 157 22.72 -4.91 3.19
CA ASP A 157 22.45 -3.48 3.20
C ASP A 157 23.43 -2.77 4.15
N PRO A 158 24.32 -1.90 3.64
CA PRO A 158 25.36 -1.28 4.47
C PRO A 158 24.80 -0.30 5.52
N LEU A 159 23.53 0.10 5.41
CA LEU A 159 22.91 1.08 6.31
C LEU A 159 21.97 0.44 7.34
N TYR A 160 21.52 -0.80 7.10
CA TYR A 160 20.46 -1.42 7.90
C TYR A 160 20.79 -2.85 8.30
N ASP A 161 20.55 -3.16 9.57
CA ASP A 161 20.55 -4.52 10.10
C ASP A 161 19.10 -4.99 10.24
N CYS A 162 18.62 -5.82 9.31
CA CYS A 162 17.22 -6.24 9.30
C CYS A 162 17.01 -7.47 10.20
N GLN A 163 16.13 -7.34 11.20
CA GLN A 163 15.83 -8.39 12.17
C GLN A 163 14.34 -8.77 12.11
N SER A 164 14.02 -10.02 12.45
CA SER A 164 12.64 -10.52 12.48
C SER A 164 12.37 -11.25 13.80
N PRO A 165 12.22 -10.52 14.92
CA PRO A 165 12.20 -11.10 16.26
C PRO A 165 11.09 -12.14 16.49
N LEU A 166 9.94 -12.00 15.83
CA LEU A 166 8.86 -13.00 15.88
C LEU A 166 9.36 -14.40 15.50
N ARG A 167 10.29 -14.50 14.53
CA ARG A 167 10.90 -15.77 14.14
C ARG A 167 11.84 -16.31 15.20
N GLU A 168 12.59 -15.44 15.86
CA GLU A 168 13.48 -15.81 16.97
C GLU A 168 12.69 -16.31 18.18
N TRP A 169 11.49 -15.77 18.39
CA TRP A 169 10.56 -16.22 19.43
C TRP A 169 9.73 -17.43 19.00
N GLY A 170 9.83 -17.86 17.73
CA GLY A 170 9.06 -18.97 17.18
C GLY A 170 7.56 -18.68 17.01
N TRP A 171 7.16 -17.40 16.96
CA TRP A 171 5.74 -17.00 16.90
C TRP A 171 5.19 -17.13 15.49
N ASP A 172 4.06 -17.83 15.37
CA ASP A 172 3.27 -17.85 14.16
C ASP A 172 2.15 -16.79 14.18
N ARG A 173 1.22 -16.90 13.22
CA ARG A 173 0.10 -15.97 13.10
C ARG A 173 -0.83 -16.00 14.31
N ASP A 174 -1.10 -17.17 14.85
CA ASP A 174 -2.06 -17.35 15.94
C ASP A 174 -1.46 -16.85 17.26
N ASP A 175 -0.15 -17.05 17.48
CA ASP A 175 0.59 -16.42 18.58
C ASP A 175 0.50 -14.89 18.50
N CYS A 176 0.69 -14.31 17.31
CA CYS A 176 0.58 -12.87 17.10
C CYS A 176 -0.83 -12.35 17.41
N VAL A 177 -1.87 -13.06 16.97
CA VAL A 177 -3.27 -12.73 17.30
C VAL A 177 -3.50 -12.79 18.80
N GLY A 178 -3.08 -13.88 19.44
CA GLY A 178 -3.22 -14.08 20.89
C GLY A 178 -2.55 -12.98 21.70
N ARG A 179 -1.35 -12.55 21.30
CA ARG A 179 -0.62 -11.48 21.99
C ARG A 179 -1.34 -10.14 21.92
N ILE A 180 -1.90 -9.78 20.78
CA ILE A 180 -2.66 -8.53 20.60
C ILE A 180 -3.92 -8.55 21.46
N ILE A 181 -4.64 -9.67 21.49
CA ILE A 181 -5.83 -9.84 22.34
C ILE A 181 -5.46 -9.74 23.82
N ALA A 182 -4.34 -10.34 24.24
CA ALA A 182 -3.85 -10.27 25.62
C ALA A 182 -3.47 -8.85 26.06
N GLU A 183 -3.10 -7.97 25.11
CA GLU A 183 -2.88 -6.53 25.36
C GLU A 183 -4.20 -5.76 25.53
N GLY A 184 -5.34 -6.37 25.22
CA GLY A 184 -6.64 -5.69 25.17
C GLY A 184 -6.85 -4.87 23.88
N LEU A 185 -6.01 -5.05 22.87
CA LEU A 185 -6.16 -4.40 21.58
C LEU A 185 -7.04 -5.24 20.62
N PRO A 186 -7.85 -4.61 19.76
CA PRO A 186 -8.52 -5.33 18.68
C PRO A 186 -7.48 -5.84 17.68
N VAL A 187 -7.70 -7.01 17.11
CA VAL A 187 -6.80 -7.58 16.09
C VAL A 187 -6.92 -6.74 14.82
N PRO A 188 -5.81 -6.21 14.26
CA PRO A 188 -5.86 -5.43 13.03
C PRO A 188 -6.33 -6.30 11.86
N PRO A 189 -7.06 -5.72 10.90
CA PRO A 189 -7.39 -6.43 9.67
C PRO A 189 -6.13 -6.74 8.87
N LYS A 190 -6.25 -7.59 7.85
CA LYS A 190 -5.15 -7.80 6.91
C LYS A 190 -4.81 -6.49 6.19
N SER A 191 -3.61 -5.99 6.45
CA SER A 191 -3.07 -4.83 5.76
C SER A 191 -2.56 -5.19 4.38
N ALA A 192 -3.17 -4.58 3.36
CA ALA A 192 -2.74 -4.65 1.98
C ALA A 192 -3.38 -3.52 1.18
N CYS A 193 -2.71 -3.11 0.10
CA CYS A 193 -3.34 -2.24 -0.87
C CYS A 193 -4.59 -2.91 -1.46
N TRP A 194 -5.70 -2.20 -1.63
CA TRP A 194 -6.91 -2.77 -2.26
C TRP A 194 -6.70 -3.12 -3.74
N LEU A 195 -5.68 -2.54 -4.40
CA LEU A 195 -5.21 -2.93 -5.75
C LEU A 195 -4.25 -4.13 -5.77
N CYS A 196 -3.93 -4.75 -4.63
CA CYS A 196 -2.94 -5.82 -4.59
C CYS A 196 -3.49 -7.15 -5.11
N ILE A 197 -2.70 -7.86 -5.90
CA ILE A 197 -2.97 -9.26 -6.31
C ILE A 197 -3.25 -10.21 -5.14
N ALA A 198 -2.71 -9.89 -3.96
CA ALA A 198 -2.82 -10.71 -2.76
C ALA A 198 -4.20 -10.60 -2.08
N ASN A 199 -5.11 -9.75 -2.57
CA ASN A 199 -6.50 -9.75 -2.11
C ASN A 199 -7.20 -11.06 -2.51
N LYS A 200 -7.93 -11.64 -1.58
CA LYS A 200 -8.85 -12.77 -1.75
C LYS A 200 -10.22 -12.28 -2.24
N PRO A 201 -11.05 -13.14 -2.84
CA PRO A 201 -12.42 -12.81 -3.23
C PRO A 201 -13.24 -12.14 -2.12
N GLU A 202 -13.20 -12.67 -0.90
CA GLU A 202 -13.93 -12.12 0.26
C GLU A 202 -13.47 -10.69 0.57
N GLU A 203 -12.15 -10.45 0.52
CA GLU A 203 -11.57 -9.13 0.75
C GLU A 203 -11.99 -8.11 -0.32
N ILE A 204 -12.38 -8.55 -1.53
CA ILE A 204 -12.94 -7.68 -2.57
C ILE A 204 -14.42 -7.42 -2.33
N ARG A 205 -15.19 -8.41 -1.85
CA ARG A 205 -16.61 -8.23 -1.50
C ARG A 205 -16.81 -7.15 -0.43
N ASP A 206 -15.89 -7.08 0.53
CA ASP A 206 -15.95 -6.14 1.65
C ASP A 206 -15.47 -4.71 1.29
N LEU A 207 -14.98 -4.48 0.06
CA LEU A 207 -14.51 -3.17 -0.33
C LEU A 207 -15.67 -2.19 -0.53
N PRO A 208 -15.50 -0.91 -0.14
CA PRO A 208 -16.50 0.10 -0.44
C PRO A 208 -16.60 0.33 -1.95
N ARG A 209 -17.78 0.76 -2.40
CA ARG A 209 -18.11 0.97 -3.81
C ARG A 209 -17.07 1.80 -4.57
N TRP A 210 -16.51 2.84 -3.96
CA TRP A 210 -15.50 3.69 -4.59
C TRP A 210 -14.20 2.93 -4.89
N CYS A 211 -13.78 1.99 -4.04
CA CYS A 211 -12.63 1.12 -4.34
C CYS A 211 -12.95 0.22 -5.54
N LEU A 212 -14.14 -0.38 -5.57
CA LEU A 212 -14.57 -1.25 -6.67
C LEU A 212 -14.57 -0.50 -8.01
N ARG A 213 -15.08 0.74 -8.04
CA ARG A 213 -15.07 1.58 -9.26
C ARG A 213 -13.64 1.86 -9.73
N LEU A 214 -12.73 2.16 -8.80
CA LEU A 214 -11.32 2.41 -9.12
C LEU A 214 -10.58 1.15 -9.58
N ILE A 215 -10.92 -0.03 -9.06
CA ILE A 215 -10.42 -1.31 -9.57
C ILE A 215 -10.78 -1.46 -11.05
N VAL A 216 -12.06 -1.25 -11.39
CA VAL A 216 -12.53 -1.33 -12.78
C VAL A 216 -11.80 -0.32 -13.66
N LEU A 217 -11.63 0.92 -13.20
CA LEU A 217 -10.91 1.96 -13.93
C LEU A 217 -9.44 1.57 -14.18
N VAL A 218 -8.73 1.08 -13.17
CA VAL A 218 -7.31 0.69 -13.30
C VAL A 218 -7.15 -0.43 -14.32
N GLU A 219 -7.98 -1.47 -14.24
CA GLU A 219 -7.93 -2.58 -15.19
C GLU A 219 -8.31 -2.14 -16.61
N ALA A 220 -9.37 -1.33 -16.77
CA ALA A 220 -9.76 -0.78 -18.07
C ALA A 220 -8.65 0.08 -18.70
N ARG A 221 -8.03 0.94 -17.88
CA ARG A 221 -6.96 1.84 -18.33
C ARG A 221 -5.70 1.07 -18.76
N ALA A 222 -5.40 -0.03 -18.08
CA ALA A 222 -4.23 -0.86 -18.36
C ALA A 222 -4.47 -1.87 -19.49
N ALA A 223 -5.70 -2.37 -19.68
CA ALA A 223 -6.03 -3.49 -20.57
C ALA A 223 -5.40 -3.44 -21.97
N PRO A 224 -5.36 -2.30 -22.70
CA PRO A 224 -4.74 -2.24 -24.03
C PRO A 224 -3.23 -2.52 -24.04
N ARG A 225 -2.55 -2.47 -22.89
CA ARG A 225 -1.10 -2.68 -22.74
C ARG A 225 -0.75 -3.99 -22.03
N LEU A 226 -1.73 -4.80 -21.66
CA LEU A 226 -1.49 -6.06 -20.98
C LEU A 226 -1.31 -7.18 -22.00
N HIS A 227 -0.10 -7.76 -22.04
CA HIS A 227 0.23 -8.86 -22.96
C HIS A 227 0.50 -10.19 -22.24
N THR A 228 0.88 -10.15 -20.96
CA THR A 228 1.29 -11.34 -20.20
C THR A 228 0.27 -11.79 -19.15
N VAL A 229 -0.68 -10.90 -18.83
CA VAL A 229 -1.71 -11.04 -17.79
C VAL A 229 -3.04 -10.46 -18.26
N GLU A 230 -4.14 -10.90 -17.66
CA GLU A 230 -5.50 -10.43 -17.94
C GLU A 230 -5.87 -9.20 -17.09
N GLY A 231 -5.41 -9.13 -15.84
CA GLY A 231 -5.76 -8.08 -14.87
C GLY A 231 -4.96 -8.14 -13.56
N LEU A 232 -5.49 -7.52 -12.50
CA LEU A 232 -4.85 -7.41 -11.18
C LEU A 232 -4.57 -8.78 -10.54
N TRP A 233 -5.38 -9.80 -10.83
CA TRP A 233 -5.19 -11.19 -10.41
C TRP A 233 -4.39 -12.05 -11.38
N ARG A 234 -3.71 -11.41 -12.34
CA ARG A 234 -2.92 -12.05 -13.40
C ARG A 234 -3.79 -12.83 -14.37
N ARG A 235 -3.85 -14.15 -14.24
CA ARG A 235 -4.51 -15.06 -15.18
C ARG A 235 -5.64 -15.77 -14.48
N SER A 236 -6.66 -16.12 -15.24
CA SER A 236 -7.77 -16.90 -14.72
C SER A 236 -7.30 -18.25 -14.20
N THR A 237 -7.88 -18.66 -13.07
CA THR A 237 -7.65 -19.96 -12.43
C THR A 237 -9.00 -20.62 -12.17
N LYS A 238 -9.00 -21.89 -11.75
CA LYS A 238 -10.24 -22.56 -11.32
C LYS A 238 -10.93 -21.85 -10.15
N ALA A 239 -10.18 -21.12 -9.32
CA ALA A 239 -10.71 -20.49 -8.11
C ALA A 239 -11.20 -19.05 -8.32
N ARG A 240 -10.66 -18.33 -9.32
CA ARG A 240 -10.99 -16.91 -9.58
C ARG A 240 -10.56 -16.45 -10.97
N PRO A 241 -11.22 -15.41 -11.54
CA PRO A 241 -10.79 -14.79 -12.79
C PRO A 241 -9.45 -14.05 -12.65
N GLY A 242 -8.80 -13.77 -13.79
CA GLY A 242 -7.56 -13.00 -13.82
C GLY A 242 -7.76 -11.50 -13.61
N ARG A 243 -8.97 -10.99 -13.88
CA ARG A 243 -9.40 -9.62 -13.59
C ARG A 243 -10.25 -9.57 -12.34
N MET A 244 -9.99 -8.58 -11.47
CA MET A 244 -10.91 -8.29 -10.38
C MET A 244 -12.24 -7.72 -10.91
N THR A 245 -12.23 -7.02 -12.05
CA THR A 245 -13.43 -6.51 -12.72
C THR A 245 -14.42 -7.62 -13.08
N ASP A 246 -13.93 -8.74 -13.60
CA ASP A 246 -14.80 -9.86 -13.98
C ASP A 246 -15.45 -10.47 -12.73
N PHE A 247 -14.72 -10.55 -11.62
CA PHE A 247 -15.27 -10.96 -10.32
C PHE A 247 -16.30 -9.96 -9.78
N ILE A 248 -16.00 -8.67 -9.80
CA ILE A 248 -16.93 -7.59 -9.40
C ILE A 248 -18.24 -7.66 -10.20
N ARG A 249 -18.14 -7.93 -11.51
CA ARG A 249 -19.31 -8.13 -12.39
C ARG A 249 -20.08 -9.39 -11.99
N THR A 250 -19.40 -10.52 -11.87
CA THR A 250 -20.01 -11.84 -11.62
C THR A 250 -20.74 -11.87 -10.28
N GLU A 251 -20.12 -11.30 -9.24
CA GLU A 251 -20.67 -11.21 -7.89
C GLU A 251 -21.64 -10.03 -7.74
N ARG A 252 -21.89 -9.26 -8.80
CA ARG A 252 -22.81 -8.11 -8.84
C ARG A 252 -22.50 -7.05 -7.78
N LEU A 253 -21.21 -6.86 -7.47
CA LEU A 253 -20.76 -5.86 -6.48
C LEU A 253 -20.86 -4.43 -7.03
N LEU A 254 -20.96 -4.28 -8.36
CA LEU A 254 -21.34 -3.06 -9.04
C LEU A 254 -22.40 -3.38 -10.13
N PRO A 255 -23.30 -2.43 -10.46
CA PRO A 255 -24.20 -2.58 -11.60
C PRO A 255 -23.43 -2.79 -12.90
N GLU A 256 -23.82 -3.77 -13.74
CA GLU A 256 -23.12 -4.08 -14.99
C GLU A 256 -22.99 -2.86 -15.92
N ARG A 257 -24.08 -2.09 -16.07
CA ARG A 257 -24.08 -0.84 -16.83
C ARG A 257 -23.03 0.18 -16.38
N GLU A 258 -22.71 0.19 -15.08
CA GLU A 258 -21.71 1.09 -14.52
C GLU A 258 -20.30 0.59 -14.84
N ILE A 259 -20.07 -0.72 -14.73
CA ILE A 259 -18.81 -1.35 -15.13
C ILE A 259 -18.54 -1.07 -16.61
N ASP A 260 -19.54 -1.28 -17.48
CA ASP A 260 -19.43 -1.08 -18.92
C ASP A 260 -19.12 0.39 -19.28
N ARG A 261 -19.77 1.33 -18.59
CA ARG A 261 -19.51 2.75 -18.76
C ARG A 261 -18.09 3.13 -18.31
N ILE A 262 -17.66 2.66 -17.13
CA ILE A 262 -16.28 2.90 -16.66
C ILE A 262 -15.28 2.34 -17.68
N TRP A 263 -15.49 1.10 -18.14
CA TRP A 263 -14.59 0.44 -19.06
C TRP A 263 -14.47 1.15 -20.41
N ARG A 264 -15.59 1.66 -20.94
CA ARG A 264 -15.67 2.31 -22.24
C ARG A 264 -15.15 3.75 -22.22
N ASP A 265 -15.59 4.54 -21.24
CA ASP A 265 -15.51 6.00 -21.32
C ASP A 265 -14.40 6.58 -20.44
N ALA A 266 -14.24 6.05 -19.22
CA ALA A 266 -13.38 6.68 -18.20
C ALA A 266 -11.88 6.69 -18.58
N PRO A 267 -11.30 5.66 -19.23
CA PRO A 267 -9.92 5.73 -19.72
C PRO A 267 -9.68 6.87 -20.71
N LEU A 268 -10.61 7.11 -21.64
CA LEU A 268 -10.49 8.20 -22.62
C LEU A 268 -10.72 9.56 -21.97
N ASP A 269 -11.68 9.66 -21.06
CA ASP A 269 -11.91 10.88 -20.29
C ASP A 269 -10.67 11.27 -19.46
N LEU A 270 -10.02 10.30 -18.83
CA LEU A 270 -8.77 10.52 -18.10
C LEU A 270 -7.65 11.04 -19.01
N ILE A 271 -7.49 10.48 -20.21
CA ILE A 271 -6.49 10.96 -21.18
C ILE A 271 -6.79 12.41 -21.57
N ARG A 272 -8.06 12.71 -21.89
CA ARG A 272 -8.48 14.09 -22.20
C ARG A 272 -8.23 15.05 -21.05
N PHE A 273 -8.50 14.62 -19.82
CA PHE A 273 -8.19 15.40 -18.63
C PHE A 273 -6.69 15.73 -18.55
N GLN A 274 -5.83 14.73 -18.79
CA GLN A 274 -4.37 14.93 -18.79
C GLN A 274 -3.91 15.87 -19.92
N ASP A 275 -4.48 15.74 -21.12
CA ASP A 275 -4.17 16.58 -22.28
C ASP A 275 -4.59 18.03 -22.05
N VAL A 276 -5.81 18.27 -21.54
CA VAL A 276 -6.29 19.63 -21.21
C VAL A 276 -5.46 20.23 -20.10
N ALA A 277 -5.19 19.46 -19.04
CA ALA A 277 -4.36 19.92 -17.96
C ALA A 277 -2.96 20.31 -18.44
N ALA A 278 -2.38 19.61 -19.43
CA ALA A 278 -1.09 19.96 -20.02
C ALA A 278 -0.99 21.39 -20.59
N LEU A 279 -2.13 22.01 -20.94
CA LEU A 279 -2.23 23.38 -21.45
C LEU A 279 -2.36 24.44 -20.35
N VAL A 280 -2.67 24.04 -19.11
CA VAL A 280 -2.85 24.94 -17.96
C VAL A 280 -1.51 25.17 -17.25
N PRO A 281 -1.21 26.39 -16.77
CA PRO A 281 -0.04 26.65 -15.91
C PRO A 281 0.01 25.71 -14.71
N VAL A 282 1.23 25.28 -14.32
CA VAL A 282 1.41 24.26 -13.26
C VAL A 282 0.73 24.63 -11.94
N SER A 283 0.73 25.91 -11.57
CA SER A 283 0.12 26.43 -10.33
C SER A 283 -1.41 26.33 -10.28
N GLU A 284 -2.07 26.26 -11.43
CA GLU A 284 -3.53 26.30 -11.56
C GLU A 284 -4.11 24.97 -12.09
N ARG A 285 -3.23 24.01 -12.36
CA ARG A 285 -3.57 22.78 -13.04
C ARG A 285 -4.37 21.86 -12.10
N PRO A 286 -5.52 21.31 -12.56
CA PRO A 286 -6.29 20.40 -11.74
C PRO A 286 -5.49 19.12 -11.43
N THR A 287 -5.69 18.56 -10.24
CA THR A 287 -4.95 17.38 -9.77
C THR A 287 -5.63 16.09 -10.21
N MET A 288 -4.86 15.01 -10.31
CA MET A 288 -5.41 13.65 -10.52
C MET A 288 -6.44 13.29 -9.44
N GLN A 289 -6.17 13.68 -8.19
CA GLN A 289 -7.11 13.52 -7.08
C GLN A 289 -8.46 14.18 -7.36
N SER A 290 -8.49 15.44 -7.82
CA SER A 290 -9.76 16.14 -8.13
C SER A 290 -10.56 15.43 -9.24
N TRP A 291 -9.88 14.85 -10.22
CA TRP A 291 -10.53 14.04 -11.26
C TRP A 291 -11.08 12.73 -10.68
N LEU A 292 -10.33 12.05 -9.81
CA LEU A 292 -10.77 10.82 -9.14
C LEU A 292 -11.98 11.04 -8.23
N GLU A 293 -12.05 12.17 -7.55
CA GLU A 293 -13.21 12.57 -6.74
C GLU A 293 -14.46 12.75 -7.62
N ARG A 294 -14.33 13.48 -8.74
CA ARG A 294 -15.42 13.61 -9.74
C ARG A 294 -15.81 12.27 -10.36
N PHE A 295 -14.83 11.43 -10.69
CA PHE A 295 -15.04 10.07 -11.16
C PHE A 295 -15.90 9.28 -10.18
N ASN A 296 -15.54 9.25 -8.89
CA ASN A 296 -16.28 8.49 -7.89
C ASN A 296 -17.65 9.10 -7.55
N ALA A 297 -17.79 10.42 -7.59
CA ALA A 297 -19.07 11.12 -7.45
C ALA A 297 -20.02 10.87 -8.64
N GLY A 298 -19.54 10.26 -9.73
CA GLY A 298 -20.34 10.02 -10.93
C GLY A 298 -20.56 11.28 -11.79
N LEU A 299 -19.71 12.29 -11.60
CA LEU A 299 -19.81 13.61 -12.24
C LEU A 299 -18.97 13.74 -13.52
N LEU A 300 -18.40 12.65 -14.02
CA LEU A 300 -17.84 12.62 -15.37
C LEU A 300 -19.00 12.55 -16.36
N THR A 301 -19.10 13.60 -17.18
CA THR A 301 -20.26 13.92 -18.01
C THR A 301 -20.70 12.75 -18.86
N ARG A 302 -21.99 12.41 -18.78
CA ARG A 302 -22.69 11.55 -19.74
C ARG A 302 -22.37 12.06 -21.15
N PRO A 303 -22.08 11.20 -22.14
CA PRO A 303 -22.08 11.65 -23.52
C PRO A 303 -23.42 12.32 -23.83
N ALA A 304 -23.40 13.45 -24.54
CA ALA A 304 -24.57 14.30 -24.81
C ALA A 304 -25.77 13.54 -25.43
N THR A 305 -25.55 12.36 -25.99
CA THR A 305 -26.58 11.48 -26.54
C THR A 305 -27.56 10.91 -25.50
N ASP A 306 -27.25 10.98 -24.21
CA ASP A 306 -28.06 10.44 -23.12
C ASP A 306 -29.01 11.47 -22.47
N GLN A 307 -28.99 12.72 -22.95
CA GLN A 307 -29.85 13.82 -22.48
C GLN A 307 -31.12 14.01 -23.33
N LEU A 308 -31.29 13.25 -24.41
CA LEU A 308 -32.46 13.32 -25.30
C LEU A 308 -33.47 12.16 -25.12
N ALA A 309 -33.32 11.37 -24.06
CA ALA A 309 -34.21 10.25 -23.74
C ALA A 309 -34.73 10.30 -22.29
N ALA A 310 -35.20 11.46 -21.86
CA ALA A 310 -36.01 11.64 -20.66
C ALA A 310 -37.20 12.55 -20.99
#